data_AF-A0A6P3Q7Y8-F1
#
_entry.id   AF-A0A6P3Q7Y8-F1
#
_cell.length_a   1.000
_cell.length_b   1.000
_cell.length_c   1.000
_cell.angle_alpha   90.00
_cell.angle_beta   90.00
_cell.angle_gamma   90.00
#
_symmetry.space_group_name_H-M   'P 1'
#
loop_
_entity.id
_entity.type
_entity.pdbx_description
1 polymer ?
#
loop_
_entity_poly.entity_id
_entity_poly.type
_entity_poly.pdbx_seq_one_letter_code
_entity_poly.pdbx_strand_id
1 'polypeptide(L)'
;MQQDAHEFLNYLLNTIADILQEERKQEKQNGRLPNGSIDGEGSGGAPDPTWVHEIFQGTLTNETRCLTCETISSKDEDFLDLSVDVEQNTSITHCLRGFSNTETLCSEHKYYCEECRSKQEAHKR
;
A
#
# COMPACT_ATOMS: atom_id res chain seq x y z
N MET A 1 -8.81 30.47 0.01
CA MET A 1 -7.72 29.65 0.54
C MET A 1 -7.42 28.61 -0.52
N GLN A 2 -6.18 28.51 -0.99
CA GLN A 2 -5.77 27.50 -1.98
C GLN A 2 -5.40 26.21 -1.24
N GLN A 3 -5.77 25.06 -1.80
CA GLN A 3 -5.55 23.73 -1.22
C GLN A 3 -4.72 22.88 -2.16
N ASP A 4 -4.09 21.83 -1.62
CA ASP A 4 -3.40 20.82 -2.42
C ASP A 4 -4.42 19.88 -3.08
N ALA A 5 -4.34 19.76 -4.41
CA ALA A 5 -5.24 18.90 -5.18
C ALA A 5 -4.95 17.41 -4.96
N HIS A 6 -3.70 17.05 -4.66
CA HIS A 6 -3.30 15.67 -4.37
C HIS A 6 -3.89 15.20 -3.04
N GLU A 7 -3.83 16.04 -2.01
CA GLU A 7 -4.46 15.77 -0.71
C GLU A 7 -5.98 15.61 -0.87
N PHE A 8 -6.61 16.49 -1.66
CA PHE A 8 -8.04 16.37 -1.95
C PHE A 8 -8.40 15.08 -2.70
N LEU A 9 -7.60 14.67 -3.71
CA LEU A 9 -7.81 13.42 -4.44
C LEU A 9 -7.75 12.21 -3.51
N ASN A 10 -6.72 12.17 -2.65
CA ASN A 10 -6.55 11.11 -1.67
C ASN A 10 -7.73 11.03 -0.71
N TYR A 11 -8.13 12.17 -0.15
CA TYR A 11 -9.31 12.23 0.72
C TYR A 11 -10.58 11.75 -0.01
N LEU A 12 -10.79 12.19 -1.25
CA LEU A 12 -11.98 11.86 -2.03
C LEU A 12 -12.07 10.37 -2.33
N LEU A 13 -11.01 9.74 -2.84
CA LEU A 13 -11.01 8.32 -3.20
C LEU A 13 -11.22 7.42 -1.98
N ASN A 14 -10.52 7.71 -0.88
CA ASN A 14 -10.68 6.96 0.37
C ASN A 14 -12.09 7.11 0.93
N THR A 15 -12.65 8.32 0.93
CA THR A 15 -14.02 8.56 1.41
C THR A 15 -15.05 7.79 0.58
N ILE A 16 -14.92 7.79 -0.75
CA ILE A 16 -15.82 7.02 -1.62
C ILE A 16 -15.67 5.51 -1.36
N ALA A 17 -14.43 5.02 -1.23
CA ALA A 17 -14.15 3.62 -0.92
C ALA A 17 -14.80 3.19 0.40
N ASP A 18 -14.66 4.00 1.46
CA ASP A 18 -15.23 3.72 2.78
C ASP A 18 -16.75 3.69 2.75
N ILE A 19 -17.40 4.66 2.08
CA ILE A 19 -18.86 4.69 1.92
C ILE A 19 -19.36 3.42 1.24
N LEU A 20 -18.73 3.01 0.14
CA LEU A 20 -19.13 1.81 -0.61
C LEU A 20 -18.88 0.51 0.16
N GLN A 21 -17.84 0.46 0.98
CA GLN A 21 -17.61 -0.68 1.89
C GLN A 21 -18.69 -0.75 2.96
N GLU A 22 -19.08 0.39 3.53
CA GLU A 22 -20.09 0.47 4.57
C GLU A 22 -21.49 0.13 4.03
N GLU A 23 -21.86 0.60 2.84
CA GLU A 23 -23.11 0.22 2.16
C GLU A 23 -23.20 -1.30 1.97
N ARG A 24 -22.14 -1.96 1.49
CA ARG A 24 -22.13 -3.42 1.32
C ARG A 24 -22.16 -4.19 2.64
N LYS A 25 -21.54 -3.67 3.71
CA LYS A 25 -21.67 -4.27 5.05
C LYS A 25 -23.11 -4.21 5.53
N GLN A 26 -23.80 -3.09 5.32
CA GLN A 26 -25.21 -2.92 5.69
C GLN A 26 -26.14 -3.83 4.86
N GLU A 27 -25.90 -3.99 3.56
CA GLU A 27 -26.65 -4.94 2.72
C GLU A 27 -26.53 -6.38 3.24
N LYS A 28 -25.31 -6.81 3.60
CA LYS A 28 -25.09 -8.15 4.19
C LYS A 28 -25.77 -8.31 5.55
N GLN A 29 -25.87 -7.23 6.33
CA GLN A 29 -26.52 -7.24 7.64
C GLN A 29 -28.06 -7.25 7.52
N ASN A 30 -28.61 -6.46 6.59
CA ASN A 30 -30.04 -6.33 6.34
C ASN A 30 -30.63 -7.47 5.49
N GLY A 31 -29.80 -8.17 4.72
CA GLY A 31 -30.16 -9.31 3.88
C GLY A 31 -30.22 -10.68 4.57
N ARG A 32 -30.16 -10.75 5.92
CA ARG A 32 -30.33 -12.02 6.66
C ARG A 32 -31.77 -12.53 6.59
N LEU A 33 -32.10 -13.24 5.51
CA LEU A 33 -33.06 -14.35 5.57
C LEU A 33 -32.40 -15.52 6.31
N PRO A 34 -33.04 -16.16 7.31
CA PRO A 34 -32.49 -17.34 7.95
C PRO A 34 -32.77 -18.55 7.05
N ASN A 35 -31.88 -18.87 6.12
CA ASN A 35 -31.88 -20.22 5.56
C ASN A 35 -30.49 -20.69 5.14
N GLY A 36 -29.84 -21.36 6.10
CA GLY A 36 -28.97 -22.52 5.96
C GLY A 36 -28.10 -22.67 4.72
N SER A 37 -26.83 -22.29 4.86
CA SER A 37 -25.71 -23.14 4.47
C SER A 37 -24.51 -22.80 5.35
N ILE A 38 -24.14 -23.78 6.18
CA ILE A 38 -22.96 -23.78 7.03
C ILE A 38 -21.77 -24.08 6.11
N ASP A 39 -21.14 -23.03 5.62
CA ASP A 39 -19.74 -23.03 5.21
C ASP A 39 -19.21 -21.68 5.74
N GLY A 40 -18.58 -21.58 6.90
CA GLY A 40 -17.60 -22.50 7.42
C GLY A 40 -16.17 -22.05 7.14
N GLU A 41 -15.91 -20.78 6.80
CA GLU A 41 -14.56 -20.22 6.90
C GLU A 41 -14.59 -18.83 7.52
N GLY A 42 -14.23 -18.78 8.81
CA GLY A 42 -13.68 -17.58 9.41
C GLY A 42 -12.38 -17.25 8.66
N SER A 43 -12.44 -16.26 7.79
CA SER A 43 -11.27 -15.52 7.38
C SER A 43 -11.42 -14.13 7.98
N GLY A 44 -10.43 -13.70 8.76
CA GLY A 44 -10.14 -12.28 8.95
C GLY A 44 -9.63 -11.68 7.63
N GLY A 45 -10.41 -11.89 6.56
CA GLY A 45 -10.10 -11.51 5.20
C GLY A 45 -10.42 -10.04 4.99
N ALA A 46 -9.57 -9.38 4.21
CA ALA A 46 -9.73 -7.99 3.84
C ALA A 46 -11.16 -7.70 3.36
N PRO A 47 -11.70 -6.50 3.65
CA PRO A 47 -13.02 -6.10 3.18
C PRO A 47 -13.11 -6.26 1.66
N ASP A 48 -14.27 -6.67 1.15
CA ASP A 48 -14.46 -6.89 -0.28
C ASP A 48 -14.08 -5.61 -1.07
N PRO A 49 -13.27 -5.74 -2.14
CA PRO A 49 -12.81 -4.60 -2.92
C PRO A 49 -14.01 -3.88 -3.55
N THR A 50 -13.97 -2.54 -3.50
CA THR A 50 -14.95 -1.67 -4.19
C THR A 50 -14.49 -1.39 -5.61
N TRP A 51 -15.36 -0.86 -6.45
CA TRP A 51 -14.95 -0.42 -7.78
C TRP A 51 -13.82 0.64 -7.72
N VAL A 52 -13.71 1.40 -6.62
CA VAL A 52 -12.59 2.34 -6.42
C VAL A 52 -11.28 1.56 -6.37
N HIS A 53 -11.24 0.48 -5.58
CA HIS A 53 -10.06 -0.38 -5.51
C HIS A 53 -9.83 -1.10 -6.85
N GLU A 54 -10.88 -1.54 -7.55
CA GLU A 54 -10.73 -2.20 -8.85
C GLU A 54 -10.13 -1.28 -9.94
N ILE A 55 -10.42 0.02 -9.89
CA ILE A 55 -9.96 0.99 -10.91
C ILE A 55 -8.63 1.63 -10.54
N PHE A 56 -8.45 2.00 -9.27
CA PHE A 56 -7.34 2.85 -8.83
C PHE A 56 -6.29 2.12 -7.99
N GLN A 57 -6.62 0.95 -7.41
CA GLN A 57 -5.67 0.27 -6.55
C GLN A 57 -4.58 -0.43 -7.36
N GLY A 58 -3.33 -0.14 -7.00
CA GLY A 58 -2.18 -0.98 -7.32
C GLY A 58 -1.54 -1.50 -6.03
N THR A 59 -0.56 -2.39 -6.18
CA THR A 59 0.24 -2.92 -5.08
C THR A 59 1.71 -2.64 -5.37
N LEU A 60 2.41 -2.07 -4.38
CA LEU A 60 3.83 -1.81 -4.39
C LEU A 60 4.55 -2.79 -3.45
N THR A 61 5.54 -3.50 -3.97
CA THR A 61 6.39 -4.38 -3.15
C THR A 61 7.64 -3.61 -2.70
N ASN A 62 7.68 -3.21 -1.43
CA ASN A 62 8.88 -2.64 -0.81
C ASN A 62 9.79 -3.78 -0.37
N GLU A 63 11.01 -3.85 -0.91
CA GLU A 63 12.00 -4.84 -0.53
C GLU A 63 13.17 -4.18 0.21
N THR A 64 13.54 -4.74 1.35
CA THR A 64 14.69 -4.31 2.15
C THR A 64 15.66 -5.47 2.33
N ARG A 65 16.89 -5.30 1.86
CA ARG A 65 17.99 -6.25 2.02
C ARG A 65 18.97 -5.74 3.06
N CYS A 66 19.14 -6.47 4.16
CA CYS A 66 20.18 -6.18 5.15
C CYS A 66 21.58 -6.40 4.55
N LEU A 67 22.50 -5.44 4.69
CA LEU A 67 23.86 -5.57 4.16
C LEU A 67 24.80 -6.38 5.05
N THR A 68 24.38 -6.71 6.28
CA THR A 68 25.19 -7.49 7.24
C THR A 68 24.94 -8.99 7.12
N CYS A 69 23.66 -9.41 7.06
CA CYS A 69 23.27 -10.82 7.00
C CYS A 69 22.65 -11.23 5.66
N GLU A 70 22.50 -10.29 4.72
CA GLU A 70 21.89 -10.49 3.40
C GLU A 70 20.41 -10.90 3.38
N THR A 71 19.76 -11.00 4.54
CA THR A 71 18.32 -11.28 4.64
C THR A 71 17.51 -10.22 3.91
N ILE A 72 16.56 -10.69 3.09
CA ILE A 72 15.63 -9.87 2.34
C ILE A 72 14.26 -9.95 3.03
N SER A 73 13.68 -8.79 3.33
CA SER A 73 12.30 -8.65 3.77
C SER A 73 11.50 -7.92 2.70
N SER A 74 10.38 -8.46 2.28
CA SER A 74 9.45 -7.82 1.35
C SER A 74 8.13 -7.51 2.05
N LYS A 75 7.58 -6.33 1.76
CA LYS A 75 6.28 -5.89 2.25
C LYS A 75 5.48 -5.30 1.10
N ASP A 76 4.32 -5.90 0.84
CA ASP A 76 3.36 -5.36 -0.13
C ASP A 76 2.52 -4.27 0.55
N GLU A 77 2.37 -3.15 -0.15
CA GLU A 77 1.56 -2.01 0.25
C GLU A 77 0.63 -1.62 -0.89
N ASP A 78 -0.67 -1.56 -0.61
CA ASP A 78 -1.66 -1.08 -1.56
C ASP A 78 -1.62 0.45 -1.66
N PHE A 79 -1.82 0.97 -2.87
CA PHE A 79 -1.88 2.41 -3.15
C PHE A 79 -3.03 2.73 -4.10
N LEU A 80 -3.60 3.94 -3.99
CA LEU A 80 -4.60 4.47 -4.92
C LEU A 80 -4.01 5.51 -5.89
N ASP A 81 -2.84 6.05 -5.56
CA ASP A 81 -2.05 6.92 -6.42
C ASP A 81 -0.55 6.62 -6.25
N LEU A 82 0.22 6.96 -7.27
CA LEU A 82 1.68 6.82 -7.24
C LEU A 82 2.31 8.21 -7.28
N SER A 83 2.84 8.63 -6.12
CA SER A 83 3.62 9.86 -6.02
C SER A 83 5.06 9.62 -6.48
N VAL A 84 5.50 10.38 -7.48
CA VAL A 84 6.80 10.21 -8.13
C VAL A 84 7.57 11.52 -8.09
N ASP A 85 8.84 11.44 -7.66
CA ASP A 85 9.74 12.59 -7.68
C ASP A 85 10.03 13.05 -9.11
N VAL A 86 9.95 14.37 -9.32
CA VAL A 86 10.16 14.98 -10.64
C VAL A 86 11.56 15.59 -10.72
N GLU A 87 12.38 15.05 -11.61
CA GLU A 87 13.66 15.67 -11.97
C GLU A 87 13.49 16.64 -13.15
N GLN A 88 14.28 17.70 -13.18
CA GLN A 88 14.21 18.68 -14.28
C GLN A 88 14.69 18.07 -15.60
N ASN A 89 14.04 18.46 -16.70
CA ASN A 89 14.41 18.08 -18.07
C ASN A 89 14.41 16.56 -18.33
N THR A 90 13.58 15.81 -17.62
CA THR A 90 13.44 14.36 -17.81
C THR A 90 12.04 13.94 -18.24
N SER A 91 11.89 12.67 -18.59
CA SER A 91 10.60 12.06 -18.96
C SER A 91 9.95 11.35 -17.78
N ILE A 92 8.63 11.17 -17.83
CA ILE A 92 7.91 10.39 -16.82
C ILE A 92 8.44 8.95 -16.70
N THR A 93 8.88 8.35 -17.81
CA THR A 93 9.49 7.02 -17.80
C THR A 93 10.80 7.00 -17.00
N HIS A 94 11.58 8.08 -17.04
CA HIS A 94 12.77 8.21 -16.21
C HIS A 94 12.43 8.41 -14.74
N CYS A 95 11.48 9.29 -14.41
CA CYS A 95 11.01 9.47 -13.03
C CYS A 95 10.49 8.15 -12.42
N LEU A 96 9.73 7.37 -13.17
CA LEU A 96 9.23 6.06 -12.74
C LEU A 96 10.34 5.03 -12.53
N ARG A 97 11.42 5.07 -13.33
CA ARG A 97 12.62 4.26 -13.06
C ARG A 97 13.31 4.72 -11.79
N GLY A 98 13.41 6.04 -11.60
CA GLY A 98 13.93 6.67 -10.38
C GLY A 98 13.19 6.24 -9.12
N PHE A 99 11.85 6.18 -9.18
CA PHE A 99 11.00 5.70 -8.09
C PHE A 99 11.36 4.29 -7.62
N SER A 100 11.74 3.40 -8.55
CA SER A 100 12.15 2.02 -8.25
C SER A 100 13.66 1.84 -7.97
N ASN A 101 14.42 2.93 -7.86
CA ASN A 101 15.86 2.83 -7.61
C ASN A 101 16.13 2.33 -6.20
N THR A 102 17.23 1.58 -6.06
CA THR A 102 17.70 1.15 -4.76
C THR A 102 18.27 2.33 -3.96
N GLU A 103 17.70 2.58 -2.80
CA GLU A 103 18.20 3.49 -1.78
C GLU A 103 19.09 2.75 -0.78
N THR A 104 20.17 3.37 -0.34
CA THR A 104 21.01 2.83 0.75
C THR A 104 20.64 3.48 2.08
N LEU A 105 20.07 2.69 2.98
CA LEU A 105 19.73 3.06 4.34
C LEU A 105 20.98 3.00 5.22
N CYS A 106 21.60 4.15 5.48
CA CYS A 106 22.85 4.25 6.26
C CYS A 106 22.79 5.34 7.34
N SER A 107 23.86 5.44 8.14
CA SER A 107 24.02 6.45 9.20
C SER A 107 22.84 6.50 10.17
N GLU A 108 22.04 7.58 10.17
CA GLU A 108 20.89 7.76 11.06
C GLU A 108 19.64 6.98 10.60
N HIS A 109 19.60 6.59 9.32
CA HIS A 109 18.47 5.92 8.67
C HIS A 109 18.60 4.39 8.63
N LYS A 110 19.43 3.79 9.50
CA LYS A 110 19.62 2.33 9.56
C LYS A 110 18.31 1.58 9.84
N TYR A 111 18.06 0.54 9.06
CA TYR A 111 16.93 -0.38 9.20
C TYR A 111 17.15 -1.34 10.37
N TYR A 112 16.09 -1.66 11.13
CA TYR A 112 16.17 -2.69 12.16
C TYR A 112 15.97 -4.06 11.52
N CYS A 113 17.02 -4.89 11.52
CA CYS A 113 16.96 -6.24 10.97
C CYS A 113 16.57 -7.24 12.05
N GLU A 114 15.48 -7.98 11.83
CA GLU A 114 14.99 -9.00 12.77
C GLU A 114 15.97 -10.17 12.95
N GLU A 115 16.69 -10.55 11.89
CA GLU A 115 17.71 -11.61 11.95
C GLU A 115 18.96 -11.18 12.74
N CYS A 116 19.44 -9.94 12.53
CA CYS A 116 20.56 -9.39 13.29
C CYS A 116 20.17 -8.84 14.67
N ARG A 117 18.87 -8.69 14.94
CA ARG A 117 18.28 -8.08 16.15
C ARG A 117 18.90 -6.73 16.52
N SER A 118 19.21 -5.92 15.51
CA SER A 118 19.92 -4.65 15.65
C SER A 118 19.76 -3.78 14.40
N LYS A 119 20.10 -2.49 14.52
CA LYS A 119 20.10 -1.55 13.39
C LYS A 119 21.27 -1.83 12.46
N GLN A 120 20.98 -2.10 11.20
CA GLN A 120 21.93 -2.45 10.16
C GLN A 120 21.79 -1.52 8.96
N GLU A 121 22.84 -1.45 8.17
CA GLU A 121 22.77 -0.83 6.84
C GLU A 121 22.00 -1.75 5.91
N ALA A 122 21.18 -1.18 5.04
CA ALA A 122 20.30 -1.95 4.16
C ALA A 122 20.14 -1.28 2.80
N HIS A 123 19.82 -2.08 1.79
CA HIS A 123 19.32 -1.59 0.50
C HIS A 123 17.81 -1.71 0.48
N LYS A 124 17.12 -0.61 0.21
CA LYS A 124 15.66 -0.56 0.06
C LYS A 124 15.31 -0.28 -1.41
N ARG A 125 14.32 -0.98 -1.96
CA ARG A 125 13.76 -0.75 -3.30
C ARG A 125 12.25 -0.91 -3.29
#